data_AF-A0A820AM89-F1
#
_entry.id   AF-A0A820AM89-F1
#
_cell.length_a   1.000
_cell.length_b   1.000
_cell.length_c   1.000
_cell.angle_alpha   90.00
_cell.angle_beta   90.00
_cell.angle_gamma   90.00
#
_symmetry.space_group_name_H-M   'P 1'
#
loop_
_entity.id
_entity.type
_entity.pdbx_description
1 polymer ?
#
loop_
_entity_poly.entity_id
_entity_poly.type
_entity_poly.pdbx_seq_one_letter_code
_entity_poly.pdbx_strand_id
1 'polypeptide(L)'
;SGTMAILVLATNLARFYQSGNYAKYRYRVRFCWWAAEEIGLVGSVYHAQQAQTSSATPGNRLQDYLINLNYDMLGSPNYILGIYNGSSAKPGTPSWAINGSVRISDVFRSWFIEKNLPWDFTDFSGRSDYGPFLAAGIVANGLFSGADETKTAEQRNRYEEKLGQGQGGLAGAILDPCYHRVCDTTDNINQLGYEKMVQAAAYMLEYLGQKDDLPTWLYPAGRPKSRLPDDYFPNSDYFRDIDI
;
A
#
# COMPACT_ATOMS: atom_id res chain seq x y z
N SER A 1 1.77 11.28 -6.17
CA SER A 1 0.35 11.37 -5.75
C SER A 1 0.03 10.69 -4.40
N GLY A 2 0.72 9.61 -4.00
CA GLY A 2 0.54 8.93 -2.71
C GLY A 2 0.67 9.82 -1.47
N THR A 3 1.71 10.66 -1.41
CA THR A 3 1.91 11.68 -0.34
C THR A 3 0.66 12.52 -0.07
N MET A 4 -0.02 12.99 -1.14
CA MET A 4 -1.23 13.78 -1.01
C MET A 4 -2.41 12.93 -0.52
N ALA A 5 -2.52 11.68 -0.97
CA ALA A 5 -3.56 10.77 -0.50
C ALA A 5 -3.44 10.57 1.02
N ILE A 6 -2.24 10.27 1.51
CA ILE A 6 -1.95 10.10 2.94
C ILE A 6 -2.30 11.37 3.73
N LEU A 7 -1.97 12.56 3.22
CA LEU A 7 -2.33 13.83 3.86
C LEU A 7 -3.85 14.04 3.93
N VAL A 8 -4.58 13.71 2.85
CA VAL A 8 -6.04 13.77 2.82
C VAL A 8 -6.65 12.81 3.84
N LEU A 9 -6.14 11.58 3.96
CA LEU A 9 -6.61 10.63 4.97
C LEU A 9 -6.36 11.14 6.39
N ALA A 10 -5.15 11.63 6.67
CA ALA A 10 -4.77 12.13 7.99
C ALA A 10 -5.62 13.33 8.43
N THR A 11 -5.82 14.30 7.52
CA THR A 11 -6.59 15.50 7.82
C THR A 11 -8.08 15.21 8.02
N ASN A 12 -8.67 14.31 7.22
CA ASN A 12 -10.06 13.91 7.41
C ASN A 12 -10.27 13.08 8.67
N LEU A 13 -9.37 12.15 8.99
CA LEU A 13 -9.43 11.39 10.23
C LEU A 13 -9.37 12.32 11.46
N ALA A 14 -8.47 13.30 11.44
CA ALA A 14 -8.37 14.30 12.51
C ALA A 14 -9.67 15.10 12.68
N ARG A 15 -10.30 15.54 11.57
CA ARG A 15 -11.59 16.24 11.61
C ARG A 15 -12.70 15.35 12.18
N PHE A 16 -12.78 14.09 11.76
CA PHE A 16 -13.76 13.15 12.31
C PHE A 16 -13.58 12.96 13.81
N TYR A 17 -12.34 12.79 14.28
CA TYR A 17 -12.06 12.60 15.71
C TYR A 17 -12.37 13.84 16.56
N GLN A 18 -12.42 15.03 15.96
CA GLN A 18 -12.88 16.26 16.60
C GLN A 18 -14.41 16.37 16.64
N SER A 19 -15.13 15.68 15.75
CA SER A 19 -16.58 15.59 15.81
C SER A 19 -16.99 14.65 16.95
N GLY A 20 -17.73 15.15 17.94
CA GLY A 20 -18.03 14.41 19.19
C GLY A 20 -18.81 13.09 19.00
N ASN A 21 -19.31 12.80 17.80
CA ASN A 21 -20.14 11.63 17.49
C ASN A 21 -19.38 10.53 16.73
N TYR A 22 -18.12 10.75 16.38
CA TYR A 22 -17.35 9.76 15.65
C TYR A 22 -16.67 8.77 16.60
N ALA A 23 -16.89 7.48 16.36
CA ALA A 23 -16.28 6.41 17.15
C ALA A 23 -14.77 6.36 16.90
N LYS A 24 -13.97 6.67 17.93
CA LYS A 24 -12.51 6.63 17.84
C LYS A 24 -12.06 5.19 17.61
N TYR A 25 -11.04 5.00 16.77
CA TYR A 25 -10.52 3.67 16.50
C TYR A 25 -9.88 3.06 17.74
N ARG A 26 -9.99 1.73 17.84
CA ARG A 26 -9.35 0.95 18.90
C ARG A 26 -7.83 0.90 18.74
N TYR A 27 -7.34 0.96 17.51
CA TYR A 27 -5.93 0.89 17.16
C TYR A 27 -5.42 2.26 16.70
N ARG A 28 -4.16 2.56 17.02
CA ARG A 28 -3.53 3.82 16.64
C ARG A 28 -3.16 3.79 15.16
N VAL A 29 -3.44 4.89 14.47
CA VAL A 29 -3.01 5.14 13.10
C VAL A 29 -1.76 6.02 13.15
N ARG A 30 -0.71 5.62 12.43
CA ARG A 30 0.49 6.43 12.21
C ARG A 30 0.60 6.69 10.71
N PHE A 31 0.68 7.96 10.34
CA PHE A 31 1.00 8.39 8.99
C PHE A 31 2.50 8.62 8.89
N CYS A 32 3.13 8.06 7.86
CA CYS A 32 4.55 8.17 7.58
C CYS A 32 4.75 8.69 6.16
N TRP A 33 5.76 9.54 5.99
CA TRP A 33 6.26 9.97 4.69
C TRP A 33 7.74 9.62 4.64
N TRP A 34 8.09 8.68 3.78
CA TRP A 34 9.45 8.19 3.67
C TRP A 34 10.25 9.09 2.74
N ALA A 35 11.52 9.25 3.07
CA ALA A 35 12.48 9.98 2.26
C ALA A 35 13.51 8.99 1.70
N ALA A 36 14.12 9.37 0.58
CA ALA A 36 15.15 8.55 -0.08
C ALA A 36 14.66 7.12 -0.44
N GLU A 37 13.38 7.03 -0.83
CA GLU A 37 12.78 5.82 -1.39
C GLU A 37 13.49 5.48 -2.71
N GLU A 38 13.55 6.44 -3.63
CA GLU A 38 14.17 6.41 -4.97
C GLU A 38 15.64 5.98 -5.04
N ILE A 39 16.34 5.88 -3.91
CA ILE A 39 17.75 5.42 -3.85
C ILE A 39 17.90 4.13 -3.05
N GLY A 40 16.82 3.35 -2.94
CA GLY A 40 16.81 2.03 -2.29
C GLY A 40 16.14 2.03 -0.92
N LEU A 41 14.95 2.63 -0.80
CA LEU A 41 14.07 2.54 0.37
C LEU A 41 14.71 3.01 1.68
N VAL A 42 15.69 3.91 1.63
CA VAL A 42 16.59 4.21 2.76
C VAL A 42 15.82 4.63 4.00
N GLY A 43 14.81 5.50 3.85
CA GLY A 43 14.00 5.99 4.97
C GLY A 43 13.17 4.90 5.66
N SER A 44 12.45 4.08 4.89
CA SER A 44 11.61 3.01 5.44
C SER A 44 12.43 1.85 6.00
N VAL A 45 13.54 1.48 5.35
CA VAL A 45 14.53 0.51 5.87
C VAL A 45 15.06 0.98 7.21
N TYR A 46 15.56 2.21 7.29
CA TYR A 46 16.07 2.77 8.54
C TYR A 46 15.01 2.72 9.65
N HIS A 47 13.78 3.13 9.35
CA HIS A 47 12.69 3.12 10.33
C HIS A 47 12.38 1.71 10.84
N ALA A 48 12.27 0.72 9.95
CA ALA A 48 11.99 -0.66 10.31
C ALA A 48 13.11 -1.26 11.17
N GLN A 49 14.37 -0.98 10.85
CA GLN A 49 15.54 -1.40 11.64
C GLN A 49 15.58 -0.75 13.03
N GLN A 50 15.31 0.55 13.14
CA GLN A 50 15.21 1.21 14.44
C GLN A 50 14.04 0.65 15.28
N ALA A 51 12.92 0.36 14.64
CA ALA A 51 11.79 -0.26 15.32
C ALA A 51 12.11 -1.68 15.82
N GLN A 52 12.90 -2.44 15.05
CA GLN A 52 13.30 -3.80 15.41
C GLN A 52 14.20 -3.86 16.65
N THR A 53 15.10 -2.88 16.80
CA THR A 53 16.05 -2.81 17.93
C THR A 53 15.45 -2.10 19.16
N SER A 54 14.38 -1.33 18.97
CA SER A 54 13.68 -0.61 20.03
C SER A 54 12.91 -1.56 20.96
N SER A 55 13.13 -1.42 22.27
CA SER A 55 12.44 -2.17 23.33
C SER A 55 11.71 -1.29 24.34
N ALA A 56 12.08 -0.01 24.44
CA ALA A 56 11.70 0.86 25.55
C ALA A 56 10.38 1.63 25.34
N THR A 57 10.07 2.04 24.11
CA THR A 57 8.97 3.00 23.85
C THR A 57 7.82 2.34 23.08
N PRO A 58 6.65 2.11 23.71
CA PRO A 58 5.46 1.63 23.01
C PRO A 58 5.11 2.51 21.81
N GLY A 59 4.81 1.86 20.68
CA GLY A 59 4.61 2.49 19.40
C GLY A 59 5.90 2.69 18.60
N ASN A 60 7.09 2.57 19.18
CA ASN A 60 8.34 2.63 18.43
C ASN A 60 9.00 1.26 18.29
N ARG A 61 8.36 0.19 18.76
CA ARG A 61 8.86 -1.17 18.64
C ARG A 61 8.19 -1.81 17.44
N LEU A 62 8.94 -2.57 16.66
CA LEU A 62 8.39 -3.28 15.50
C LEU A 62 7.20 -4.16 15.91
N GLN A 63 7.26 -4.72 17.12
CA GLN A 63 6.19 -5.57 17.63
C GLN A 63 4.84 -4.84 17.85
N ASP A 64 4.83 -3.51 17.89
CA ASP A 64 3.61 -2.72 18.02
C ASP A 64 2.91 -2.47 16.68
N TYR A 65 3.59 -2.72 15.55
CA TYR A 65 3.02 -2.51 14.22
C TYR A 65 2.18 -3.70 13.82
N LEU A 66 0.94 -3.48 13.40
CA LEU A 66 0.06 -4.57 12.94
C LEU A 66 0.06 -4.70 11.42
N ILE A 67 0.11 -3.56 10.73
CA ILE A 67 0.02 -3.48 9.27
C ILE A 67 0.74 -2.23 8.77
N ASN A 68 1.38 -2.36 7.61
CA ASN A 68 1.83 -1.24 6.78
C ASN A 68 0.90 -1.15 5.55
N LEU A 69 0.27 0.00 5.34
CA LEU A 69 -0.49 0.31 4.12
C LEU A 69 0.32 1.31 3.30
N ASN A 70 0.79 0.88 2.14
CA ASN A 70 1.65 1.66 1.28
C ASN A 70 0.87 2.26 0.11
N TYR A 71 1.15 3.52 -0.20
CA TYR A 71 0.46 4.28 -1.22
C TYR A 71 1.49 5.00 -2.06
N ASP A 72 1.90 4.34 -3.13
CA ASP A 72 2.90 4.83 -4.05
C ASP A 72 2.32 4.79 -5.45
N MET A 73 2.49 5.88 -6.20
CA MET A 73 1.83 6.14 -7.49
C MET A 73 0.34 5.77 -7.51
N LEU A 74 -0.54 6.70 -7.11
CA LEU A 74 -2.00 6.49 -7.13
C LEU A 74 -2.74 7.23 -8.26
N GLY A 75 -2.03 7.87 -9.20
CA GLY A 75 -2.65 8.81 -10.14
C GLY A 75 -2.20 8.70 -11.59
N SER A 76 -1.62 7.59 -12.02
CA SER A 76 -1.02 7.42 -13.36
C SER A 76 -1.99 7.78 -14.49
N PRO A 77 -1.55 8.41 -15.58
CA PRO A 77 -2.45 8.92 -16.63
C PRO A 77 -3.23 7.81 -17.34
N ASN A 78 -2.61 6.64 -17.57
CA ASN A 78 -3.22 5.45 -18.16
C ASN A 78 -3.47 4.38 -17.07
N TYR A 79 -3.92 4.80 -15.89
CA TYR A 79 -4.02 4.00 -14.67
C TYR A 79 -4.62 2.59 -14.78
N ILE A 80 -4.20 1.74 -13.85
CA ILE A 80 -5.03 0.67 -13.27
C ILE A 80 -5.52 1.08 -11.87
N LEU A 81 -6.60 0.48 -11.39
CA LEU A 81 -7.01 0.49 -9.99
C LEU A 81 -6.39 -0.73 -9.31
N GLY A 82 -5.06 -0.68 -9.11
CA GLY A 82 -4.26 -1.81 -8.68
C GLY A 82 -4.22 -2.01 -7.17
N ILE A 83 -4.20 -3.26 -6.76
CA ILE A 83 -4.08 -3.74 -5.38
C ILE A 83 -2.81 -4.57 -5.29
N TYR A 84 -1.97 -4.36 -4.28
CA TYR A 84 -0.86 -5.29 -4.08
C TYR A 84 -1.39 -6.70 -3.79
N ASN A 85 -0.88 -7.68 -4.52
CA ASN A 85 -1.29 -9.07 -4.41
C ASN A 85 -0.59 -9.74 -3.22
N GLY A 86 -1.31 -9.94 -2.12
CA GLY A 86 -0.77 -10.52 -0.89
C GLY A 86 -0.08 -11.87 -1.06
N SER A 87 -0.45 -12.65 -2.08
CA SER A 87 0.14 -13.97 -2.36
C SER A 87 1.42 -13.91 -3.22
N SER A 88 1.75 -12.75 -3.80
CA SER A 88 2.91 -12.56 -4.68
C SER A 88 4.21 -12.20 -3.92
N ALA A 89 4.19 -12.22 -2.59
CA ALA A 89 5.36 -11.89 -1.79
C ALA A 89 6.56 -12.79 -2.11
N LYS A 90 7.76 -12.21 -2.09
CA LYS A 90 9.02 -12.91 -2.42
C LYS A 90 9.26 -14.12 -1.50
N PRO A 91 9.97 -15.17 -1.99
CA PRO A 91 10.43 -16.27 -1.15
C PRO A 91 11.18 -15.77 0.09
N GLY A 92 10.99 -16.44 1.22
CA GLY A 92 11.57 -16.04 2.51
C GLY A 92 10.72 -15.07 3.33
N THR A 93 9.68 -14.46 2.74
CA THR A 93 8.70 -13.65 3.48
C THR A 93 7.95 -14.52 4.50
N PRO A 94 7.73 -14.06 5.75
CA PRO A 94 7.04 -14.89 6.73
C PRO A 94 5.61 -15.22 6.32
N SER A 95 5.23 -16.49 6.39
CA SER A 95 3.91 -16.98 5.95
C SER A 95 2.74 -16.31 6.68
N TRP A 96 2.91 -15.91 7.95
CA TRP A 96 1.88 -15.16 8.68
C TRP A 96 1.65 -13.76 8.11
N ALA A 97 2.71 -13.10 7.64
CA ALA A 97 2.60 -11.79 7.01
C ALA A 97 1.94 -11.92 5.63
N ILE A 98 2.28 -12.95 4.85
CA ILE A 98 1.61 -13.28 3.58
C ILE A 98 0.12 -13.49 3.81
N ASN A 99 -0.27 -14.35 4.76
CA ASN A 99 -1.67 -14.67 5.03
C ASN A 99 -2.50 -13.44 5.42
N GLY A 100 -1.95 -12.57 6.28
CA GLY A 100 -2.61 -11.31 6.62
C GLY A 100 -2.68 -10.34 5.43
N SER A 101 -1.64 -10.32 4.59
CA SER A 101 -1.61 -9.47 3.39
C SER A 101 -2.65 -9.91 2.37
N VAL A 102 -2.85 -11.22 2.17
CA VAL A 102 -3.93 -11.77 1.32
C VAL A 102 -5.31 -11.32 1.82
N ARG A 103 -5.54 -11.32 3.14
CA ARG A 103 -6.80 -10.83 3.71
C ARG A 103 -7.06 -9.37 3.38
N ILE A 104 -6.01 -8.54 3.40
CA ILE A 104 -6.13 -7.11 3.04
C ILE A 104 -6.40 -6.95 1.55
N SER A 105 -5.71 -7.69 0.68
CA SER A 105 -5.97 -7.72 -0.76
C SER A 105 -7.43 -8.09 -1.05
N ASP A 106 -7.98 -9.08 -0.36
CA ASP A 106 -9.37 -9.50 -0.51
C ASP A 106 -10.36 -8.40 -0.09
N VAL A 107 -10.08 -7.66 0.99
CA VAL A 107 -10.92 -6.54 1.45
C VAL A 107 -10.92 -5.41 0.42
N PHE A 108 -9.77 -5.04 -0.13
CA PHE A 108 -9.71 -4.07 -1.23
C PHE A 108 -10.50 -4.55 -2.45
N ARG A 109 -10.27 -5.80 -2.88
CA ARG A 109 -10.95 -6.39 -4.04
C ARG A 109 -12.46 -6.37 -3.86
N SER A 110 -12.95 -6.78 -2.68
CA SER A 110 -14.38 -6.74 -2.35
C SER A 110 -14.94 -5.33 -2.45
N TRP A 111 -14.20 -4.31 -2.00
CA TRP A 111 -14.63 -2.92 -2.14
C TRP A 111 -14.77 -2.48 -3.60
N PHE A 112 -13.78 -2.76 -4.45
CA PHE A 112 -13.88 -2.41 -5.87
C PHE A 112 -15.04 -3.14 -6.56
N ILE A 113 -15.27 -4.42 -6.23
CA ILE A 113 -16.42 -5.18 -6.73
C ILE A 113 -17.74 -4.54 -6.27
N GLU A 114 -17.89 -4.22 -4.99
CA GLU A 114 -19.08 -3.59 -4.44
C GLU A 114 -19.38 -2.23 -5.08
N LYS A 115 -18.34 -1.44 -5.37
CA LYS A 115 -18.46 -0.16 -6.06
C LYS A 115 -18.62 -0.29 -7.58
N ASN A 116 -18.71 -1.51 -8.10
CA ASN A 116 -18.75 -1.81 -9.53
C ASN A 116 -17.57 -1.21 -10.32
N LEU A 117 -16.40 -1.11 -9.69
CA LEU A 117 -15.17 -0.59 -10.29
C LEU A 117 -14.31 -1.74 -10.84
N PRO A 118 -13.51 -1.49 -11.89
CA PRO A 118 -12.47 -2.44 -12.28
C PRO A 118 -11.37 -2.46 -11.20
N TRP A 119 -10.56 -3.52 -11.20
CA TRP A 119 -9.44 -3.67 -10.27
C TRP A 119 -8.38 -4.58 -10.87
N ASP A 120 -7.13 -4.41 -10.52
CA ASP A 120 -6.05 -5.32 -10.92
C ASP A 120 -5.23 -5.73 -9.72
N PHE A 121 -4.61 -6.90 -9.81
CA PHE A 121 -3.52 -7.23 -8.90
C PHE A 121 -2.20 -6.74 -9.50
N THR A 122 -1.37 -6.14 -8.66
CA THR A 122 0.05 -5.89 -8.94
C THR A 122 0.89 -6.63 -7.93
N ASP A 123 2.07 -7.08 -8.33
CA ASP A 123 2.91 -7.92 -7.49
C ASP A 123 3.61 -7.12 -6.39
N PHE A 124 3.95 -7.81 -5.30
CA PHE A 124 4.93 -7.32 -4.34
C PHE A 124 6.35 -7.43 -4.92
N SER A 125 6.65 -6.60 -5.92
CA SER A 125 7.95 -6.51 -6.60
C SER A 125 9.12 -6.21 -5.64
N GLY A 126 8.81 -5.53 -4.54
CA GLY A 126 9.75 -5.06 -3.52
C GLY A 126 10.21 -3.63 -3.78
N ARG A 127 9.75 -2.99 -4.86
CA ARG A 127 10.13 -1.64 -5.30
C ARG A 127 9.30 -0.52 -4.63
N SER A 128 9.00 -0.64 -3.34
CA SER A 128 8.37 0.43 -2.56
C SER A 128 8.43 0.16 -1.05
N ASP A 129 8.07 1.15 -0.24
CA ASP A 129 8.31 1.19 1.21
C ASP A 129 7.54 0.16 2.05
N TYR A 130 6.61 -0.62 1.47
CA TYR A 130 6.06 -1.79 2.16
C TYR A 130 7.10 -2.89 2.38
N GLY A 131 8.13 -2.95 1.52
CA GLY A 131 9.11 -4.03 1.45
C GLY A 131 9.78 -4.33 2.79
N PRO A 132 10.41 -3.34 3.46
CA PRO A 132 11.06 -3.55 4.75
C PRO A 132 10.13 -4.04 5.87
N PHE A 133 8.85 -3.63 5.86
CA PHE A 133 7.86 -4.07 6.84
C PHE A 133 7.41 -5.51 6.58
N LEU A 134 7.12 -5.83 5.31
CA LEU A 134 6.74 -7.18 4.90
C LEU A 134 7.87 -8.17 5.15
N ALA A 135 9.10 -7.78 4.80
CA ALA A 135 10.31 -8.52 5.15
C ALA A 135 10.38 -8.72 6.66
N ALA A 136 10.13 -7.69 7.48
CA ALA A 136 10.11 -7.81 8.94
C ALA A 136 8.84 -8.49 9.53
N GLY A 137 8.08 -9.24 8.72
CA GLY A 137 6.93 -10.03 9.18
C GLY A 137 5.72 -9.22 9.62
N ILE A 138 5.66 -7.94 9.27
CA ILE A 138 4.49 -7.10 9.42
C ILE A 138 3.60 -7.31 8.20
N VAL A 139 2.28 -7.42 8.39
CA VAL A 139 1.35 -7.49 7.25
C VAL A 139 1.52 -6.22 6.44
N ALA A 140 1.57 -6.35 5.11
CA ALA A 140 1.64 -5.19 4.25
C ALA A 140 0.60 -5.28 3.14
N ASN A 141 0.15 -4.14 2.65
CA ASN A 141 -0.65 -4.05 1.45
C ASN A 141 -0.69 -2.61 0.96
N GLY A 142 -1.50 -2.33 -0.05
CA GLY A 142 -1.57 -1.00 -0.61
C GLY A 142 -2.21 -0.98 -1.98
N LEU A 143 -2.14 0.19 -2.58
CA LEU A 143 -2.70 0.48 -3.88
C LEU A 143 -1.62 1.06 -4.78
N PHE A 144 -1.75 0.81 -6.07
CA PHE A 144 -0.82 1.25 -7.10
C PHE A 144 -1.55 1.45 -8.42
N SER A 145 -1.28 2.54 -9.13
CA SER A 145 -1.96 2.87 -10.38
C SER A 145 -1.16 2.55 -11.64
N GLY A 146 0.07 2.05 -11.52
CA GLY A 146 0.93 1.71 -12.65
C GLY A 146 2.11 2.66 -12.84
N ALA A 147 3.20 2.14 -13.36
CA ALA A 147 4.41 2.86 -13.70
C ALA A 147 4.81 2.53 -15.14
N ASP A 148 5.89 1.77 -15.30
CA ASP A 148 6.48 1.35 -16.56
C ASP A 148 5.80 0.11 -17.18
N GLU A 149 4.75 -0.44 -16.55
CA GLU A 149 4.02 -1.56 -17.12
C GLU A 149 3.16 -1.14 -18.32
N THR A 150 2.87 -2.09 -19.21
CA THR A 150 2.01 -1.87 -20.38
C THR A 150 0.57 -2.28 -20.10
N LYS A 151 -0.40 -1.39 -20.35
CA LYS A 151 -1.82 -1.73 -20.24
C LYS A 151 -2.23 -2.75 -21.31
N THR A 152 -2.85 -3.85 -20.90
CA THR A 152 -3.33 -4.87 -21.85
C THR A 152 -4.65 -4.45 -22.52
N ALA A 153 -4.99 -5.13 -23.63
CA ALA A 153 -6.27 -4.92 -24.30
C ALA A 153 -7.46 -5.31 -23.41
N GLU A 154 -7.31 -6.38 -22.62
CA GLU A 154 -8.31 -6.87 -21.66
C GLU A 154 -8.53 -5.87 -20.53
N GLN A 155 -7.44 -5.31 -19.97
CA GLN A 155 -7.54 -4.23 -18.99
C GLN A 155 -8.29 -3.04 -19.57
N ARG A 156 -7.85 -2.53 -20.73
CA ARG A 156 -8.51 -1.37 -21.37
C ARG A 156 -9.99 -1.62 -21.62
N ASN A 157 -10.36 -2.78 -22.20
CA ASN A 157 -11.75 -3.15 -22.46
C ASN A 157 -12.59 -3.18 -21.18
N ARG A 158 -12.10 -3.83 -20.13
CA ARG A 158 -12.82 -3.97 -18.85
C ARG A 158 -13.01 -2.64 -18.14
N TYR A 159 -12.04 -1.74 -18.24
CA TYR A 159 -12.13 -0.40 -17.64
C TYR A 159 -13.13 0.47 -18.42
N GLU A 160 -13.09 0.44 -19.76
CA GLU A 160 -14.07 1.12 -20.61
C GLU A 160 -15.50 0.64 -20.30
N GLU A 161 -15.69 -0.67 -20.16
CA GLU A 161 -16.99 -1.26 -19.83
C GLU A 161 -17.51 -0.80 -18.46
N LYS A 162 -16.65 -0.80 -17.43
CA LYS A 162 -17.07 -0.46 -16.06
C LYS A 162 -17.15 1.03 -15.76
N LEU A 163 -16.30 1.84 -16.40
CA LEU A 163 -16.16 3.27 -16.09
C LEU A 163 -16.79 4.17 -17.16
N GLY A 164 -17.16 3.60 -18.31
CA GLY A 164 -17.76 4.33 -19.42
C GLY A 164 -16.75 4.77 -20.48
N GLN A 165 -17.29 5.34 -21.55
CA GLN A 165 -16.52 5.67 -22.75
C GLN A 165 -15.38 6.66 -22.44
N GLY A 166 -14.16 6.33 -22.89
CA GLY A 166 -12.96 7.16 -22.72
C GLY A 166 -12.25 6.97 -21.38
N GLN A 167 -12.73 6.07 -20.50
CA GLN A 167 -12.11 5.80 -19.20
C GLN A 167 -11.29 4.51 -19.19
N GLY A 168 -11.29 3.73 -20.28
CA GLY A 168 -10.46 2.53 -20.41
C GLY A 168 -8.95 2.81 -20.52
N GLY A 169 -8.59 4.00 -21.00
CA GLY A 169 -7.22 4.35 -21.35
C GLY A 169 -6.76 3.72 -22.67
N LEU A 170 -5.45 3.54 -22.83
CA LEU A 170 -4.83 3.09 -24.08
C LEU A 170 -4.18 1.73 -23.91
N ALA A 171 -4.66 0.73 -24.66
CA ALA A 171 -4.04 -0.59 -24.71
C ALA A 171 -2.70 -0.53 -25.46
N GLY A 172 -1.70 -1.28 -25.01
CA GLY A 172 -0.35 -1.28 -25.59
C GLY A 172 0.50 -0.06 -25.23
N ALA A 173 -0.05 0.89 -24.47
CA ALA A 173 0.69 2.02 -23.92
C ALA A 173 1.09 1.75 -22.47
N ILE A 174 2.17 2.41 -22.04
CA ILE A 174 2.66 2.41 -20.67
C ILE A 174 1.60 3.04 -19.74
N LEU A 175 1.49 2.55 -18.49
CA LEU A 175 0.55 3.06 -17.49
C LEU A 175 0.91 4.50 -17.07
N ASP A 176 2.19 4.78 -16.89
CA ASP A 176 2.74 6.12 -16.71
C ASP A 176 3.93 6.39 -17.67
N PRO A 177 3.71 7.02 -18.83
CA PRO A 177 4.77 7.33 -19.79
C PRO A 177 5.76 8.39 -19.29
N CYS A 178 5.45 9.07 -18.18
CA CYS A 178 6.29 10.08 -17.55
C CYS A 178 6.98 9.57 -16.29
N TYR A 179 6.84 8.29 -15.94
CA TYR A 179 7.57 7.67 -14.84
C TYR A 179 9.06 7.99 -14.89
N HIS A 180 9.59 8.58 -13.81
CA HIS A 180 10.99 9.01 -13.66
C HIS A 180 11.49 10.01 -14.71
N ARG A 181 10.59 10.80 -15.29
CA ARG A 181 10.91 11.80 -16.30
C ARG A 181 10.49 13.19 -15.86
N VAL A 182 11.08 14.20 -16.50
CA VAL A 182 10.78 15.62 -16.26
C VAL A 182 9.32 16.01 -16.53
N CYS A 183 8.56 15.17 -17.24
CA CYS A 183 7.15 15.41 -17.50
C CYS A 183 6.22 14.89 -16.38
N ASP A 184 6.74 14.19 -15.37
CA ASP A 184 5.96 13.85 -14.17
C ASP A 184 5.72 15.10 -13.32
N THR A 185 4.60 15.74 -13.63
CA THR A 185 4.15 17.00 -13.04
C THR A 185 2.70 16.84 -12.58
N THR A 186 2.10 17.88 -12.02
CA THR A 186 0.68 17.84 -11.63
C THR A 186 -0.27 17.59 -12.81
N ASP A 187 0.18 17.83 -14.04
CA ASP A 187 -0.59 17.59 -15.25
C ASP A 187 -0.57 16.09 -15.67
N ASN A 188 0.34 15.29 -15.09
CA ASN A 188 0.48 13.85 -15.34
C ASN A 188 -0.46 13.00 -14.45
N ILE A 189 -1.58 13.55 -14.00
CA ILE A 189 -2.48 12.87 -13.06
C ILE A 189 -3.83 12.59 -13.70
N ASN A 190 -4.24 11.31 -13.72
CA ASN A 190 -5.63 10.97 -13.99
C ASN A 190 -6.49 11.21 -12.74
N GLN A 191 -7.32 12.24 -12.77
CA GLN A 191 -8.14 12.63 -11.62
C GLN A 191 -9.13 11.53 -11.19
N LEU A 192 -9.81 10.88 -12.13
CA LEU A 192 -10.77 9.82 -11.79
C LEU A 192 -10.07 8.64 -11.11
N GLY A 193 -8.98 8.15 -11.69
CA GLY A 193 -8.17 7.07 -11.13
C GLY A 193 -7.70 7.42 -9.73
N TYR A 194 -7.13 8.61 -9.55
CA TYR A 194 -6.67 9.11 -8.26
C TYR A 194 -7.79 9.16 -7.20
N GLU A 195 -8.94 9.73 -7.54
CA GLU A 195 -10.08 9.81 -6.62
C GLU A 195 -10.55 8.42 -6.17
N LYS A 196 -10.64 7.44 -7.08
CA LYS A 196 -11.05 6.07 -6.72
C LYS A 196 -10.02 5.38 -5.82
N MET A 197 -8.73 5.58 -6.07
CA MET A 197 -7.67 5.03 -5.23
C MET A 197 -7.64 5.65 -3.82
N VAL A 198 -7.85 6.97 -3.71
CA VAL A 198 -7.98 7.65 -2.40
C VAL A 198 -9.22 7.16 -1.65
N GLN A 199 -10.35 6.96 -2.33
CA GLN A 199 -11.56 6.41 -1.73
C GLN A 199 -11.36 4.98 -1.22
N ALA A 200 -10.68 4.12 -2.00
CA ALA A 200 -10.32 2.77 -1.58
C ALA A 200 -9.41 2.78 -0.34
N ALA A 201 -8.41 3.67 -0.33
CA ALA A 201 -7.51 3.86 0.81
C ALA A 201 -8.27 4.32 2.08
N ALA A 202 -9.20 5.27 1.93
CA ALA A 202 -10.05 5.74 3.02
C ALA A 202 -10.95 4.64 3.56
N TYR A 203 -11.56 3.85 2.67
CA TYR A 203 -12.36 2.68 3.06
C TYR A 203 -11.54 1.67 3.86
N MET A 204 -10.32 1.35 3.42
CA MET A 204 -9.47 0.41 4.15
C MET A 204 -9.10 0.93 5.53
N LEU A 205 -8.75 2.21 5.64
CA LEU A 205 -8.46 2.85 6.93
C LEU A 205 -9.65 2.73 7.89
N GLU A 206 -10.87 3.02 7.41
CA GLU A 206 -12.10 2.89 8.19
C GLU A 206 -12.38 1.44 8.59
N TYR A 207 -12.32 0.52 7.63
CA TYR A 207 -12.59 -0.90 7.82
C TYR A 207 -11.69 -1.50 8.91
N LEU A 208 -10.40 -1.16 8.89
CA LEU A 208 -9.45 -1.62 9.90
C LEU A 208 -9.61 -0.87 11.22
N GLY A 209 -9.89 0.43 11.18
CA GLY A 209 -10.09 1.27 12.36
C GLY A 209 -11.29 0.86 13.22
N GLN A 210 -12.34 0.34 12.59
CA GLN A 210 -13.54 -0.18 13.24
C GLN A 210 -13.46 -1.67 13.63
N LYS A 211 -12.38 -2.37 13.27
CA LYS A 211 -12.26 -3.80 13.56
C LYS A 211 -12.11 -4.03 15.06
N ASP A 212 -12.95 -4.87 15.64
CA ASP A 212 -12.90 -5.16 17.08
C ASP A 212 -11.60 -5.85 17.50
N ASP A 213 -11.21 -6.94 16.82
CA ASP A 213 -9.98 -7.69 17.09
C ASP A 213 -9.11 -7.77 15.84
N LEU A 214 -8.46 -6.64 15.52
CA LEU A 214 -7.59 -6.52 14.37
C LEU A 214 -6.36 -7.47 14.43
N PRO A 215 -5.64 -7.61 15.57
CA PRO A 215 -4.49 -8.52 15.67
C PRO A 215 -4.86 -9.97 15.35
N THR A 216 -5.94 -10.51 15.94
CA THR A 216 -6.34 -11.90 15.66
C THR A 216 -6.85 -12.06 14.24
N TRP A 217 -7.52 -11.04 13.68
CA TRP A 217 -7.99 -11.10 12.29
C TRP A 217 -6.82 -11.09 11.29
N LEU A 218 -5.78 -10.28 11.53
CA LEU A 218 -4.56 -10.25 10.71
C LEU A 218 -3.70 -11.51 10.92
N TYR A 219 -3.58 -11.96 12.17
CA TYR A 219 -2.68 -13.03 12.60
C TYR A 219 -3.47 -14.10 13.38
N PRO A 220 -4.30 -14.93 12.71
CA PRO A 220 -5.19 -15.88 13.39
C PRO A 220 -4.45 -16.98 14.16
N ALA A 221 -3.23 -17.32 13.74
CA ALA A 221 -2.36 -18.25 14.47
C ALA A 221 -1.46 -17.53 15.51
N GLY A 222 -1.70 -16.24 15.74
CA GLY A 222 -0.79 -15.34 16.45
C GLY A 222 0.38 -14.88 15.59
N ARG A 223 0.96 -13.72 15.91
CA ARG A 223 2.26 -13.32 15.39
C ARG A 223 3.34 -13.72 16.39
N PRO A 224 4.44 -14.36 15.96
CA PRO A 224 5.57 -14.60 16.84
C PRO A 224 6.01 -13.31 17.53
N LYS A 225 6.20 -13.38 18.85
CA LYS A 225 6.76 -12.27 19.65
C LYS A 225 8.29 -12.20 19.55
N SER A 226 8.92 -13.26 19.05
CA SER A 226 10.36 -13.29 18.84
C SER A 226 10.74 -12.27 17.77
N ARG A 227 11.71 -11.43 18.13
CA ARG A 227 12.50 -10.64 17.18
C ARG A 227 12.92 -11.55 16.02
N LEU A 228 12.63 -11.13 14.80
CA LEU A 228 13.25 -11.78 13.64
C LEU A 228 14.77 -11.67 13.82
N PRO A 229 15.53 -12.70 13.43
CA PRO A 229 16.99 -12.69 13.58
C PRO A 229 17.62 -11.37 13.10
N ASP A 230 18.72 -10.93 13.71
CA ASP A 230 19.33 -9.63 13.36
C ASP A 230 19.85 -9.57 11.93
N ASP A 231 20.11 -10.73 11.33
CA ASP A 231 20.46 -10.98 9.93
C ASP A 231 19.24 -11.17 9.01
N TYR A 232 18.01 -11.09 9.55
CA TYR A 232 16.77 -11.24 8.80
C TYR A 232 16.32 -9.96 8.10
N PHE A 233 16.79 -8.79 8.55
CA PHE A 233 16.76 -7.63 7.68
C PHE A 233 17.74 -7.93 6.57
N PRO A 234 17.26 -8.16 5.35
CA PRO A 234 18.18 -8.52 4.31
C PRO A 234 19.11 -7.31 4.09
N ASN A 235 20.40 -7.58 3.87
CA ASN A 235 21.40 -6.55 3.64
C ASN A 235 20.91 -5.59 2.53
N SER A 236 21.57 -4.44 2.41
CA SER A 236 21.31 -3.47 1.32
C SER A 236 21.13 -4.14 -0.05
N ASP A 237 21.79 -5.27 -0.28
CA ASP A 237 21.72 -6.07 -1.50
C ASP A 237 20.30 -6.55 -1.89
N TYR A 238 19.40 -6.78 -0.93
CA TYR A 238 18.00 -7.16 -1.22
C TYR A 238 17.13 -6.01 -1.74
N PHE A 239 17.57 -4.78 -1.49
CA PHE A 239 16.93 -3.55 -1.93
C PHE A 239 17.79 -2.76 -2.94
N ARG A 240 19.00 -3.25 -3.30
CA ARG A 240 19.95 -2.58 -4.21
C ARG A 240 19.67 -2.80 -5.68
N ASP A 241 19.06 -3.92 -6.03
CA ASP A 241 18.66 -4.23 -7.41
C ASP A 241 17.25 -3.69 -7.73
N ILE A 242 16.78 -2.76 -6.91
CA ILE A 242 15.56 -2.01 -7.15
C ILE A 242 15.97 -0.82 -8.00
N ASP A 243 16.02 -1.02 -9.32
CA ASP A 243 15.81 0.11 -10.24
C ASP A 243 14.38 0.59 -9.93
N ILE A 244 14.26 1.63 -9.10
CA ILE A 244 13.02 2.39 -8.96
C ILE A 244 12.94 3.18 -10.24
#